data_AF-A0A930ZBB2-F1
#
_entry.id   AF-A0A930ZBB2-F1
#
_cell.length_a   1.000
_cell.length_b   1.000
_cell.length_c   1.000
_cell.angle_alpha   90.00
_cell.angle_beta   90.00
_cell.angle_gamma   90.00
#
_symmetry.space_group_name_H-M   'P 1'
#
loop_
_entity.id
_entity.type
_entity.pdbx_description
1 polymer ?
#
loop_
_entity_poly.entity_id
_entity_poly.type
_entity_poly.pdbx_seq_one_letter_code
_entity_poly.pdbx_strand_id
1 'polypeptide(L)'
;MNESLPGGEVPPTSTDGVTLAAPPSTRHPISRYSLSRKRDQRLRRFRRQLLAVAPHLDDPKFAPLLNSFGRISLLALDGYETLREGGLLNEDGELRSSVDTFQRLVGQQLKLGRELGLTPTALNKIRNEKPVDLAGAFAEGDDGESG
;
A
#
# COMPACT_ATOMS: atom_id res chain seq x y z
N MET A 1 -46.66 -3.08 68.25
CA MET A 1 -47.07 -1.73 67.84
C MET A 1 -45.80 -1.09 67.26
N ASN A 2 -45.45 -1.40 66.01
CA ASN A 2 -45.82 -0.69 64.77
C ASN A 2 -45.49 0.80 64.89
N GLU A 3 -44.34 1.21 64.37
CA GLU A 3 -44.10 1.73 63.00
C GLU A 3 -44.20 3.26 62.96
N SER A 4 -43.18 3.88 62.36
CA SER A 4 -43.22 5.08 61.51
C SER A 4 -42.09 6.06 61.82
N LEU A 5 -40.96 5.84 61.13
CA LEU A 5 -40.04 6.91 60.76
C LEU A 5 -40.63 7.61 59.51
N PRO A 6 -40.85 8.93 59.49
CA PRO A 6 -41.06 9.66 58.25
C PRO A 6 -39.68 9.81 57.59
N GLY A 7 -39.44 9.28 56.39
CA GLY A 7 -40.12 9.71 55.17
C GLY A 7 -39.17 10.67 54.47
N GLY A 8 -38.30 10.12 53.62
CA GLY A 8 -37.31 10.89 52.86
C GLY A 8 -37.95 11.65 51.70
N GLU A 9 -37.41 12.83 51.41
CA GLU A 9 -37.56 13.49 50.12
C GLU A 9 -36.17 14.00 49.70
N VAL A 10 -35.54 13.25 48.80
CA VAL A 10 -34.44 13.77 47.97
C VAL A 10 -35.10 14.58 46.86
N PRO A 11 -34.75 15.85 46.63
CA PRO A 11 -35.31 16.60 45.53
C PRO A 11 -34.89 15.98 44.20
N PRO A 12 -35.79 15.84 43.20
CA PRO A 12 -35.38 15.41 41.88
C PRO A 12 -34.56 16.53 41.24
N THR A 13 -33.25 16.33 41.09
CA THR A 13 -32.46 17.10 40.14
C THR A 13 -32.86 16.65 38.74
N SER A 14 -33.92 17.27 38.20
CA SER A 14 -34.24 17.22 36.77
C SER A 14 -33.16 18.00 36.03
N THR A 15 -32.01 17.36 35.83
CA THR A 15 -31.12 17.74 34.74
C THR A 15 -31.75 17.20 33.47
N ASP A 16 -32.56 18.04 32.82
CA ASP A 16 -33.01 17.83 31.45
C ASP A 16 -31.76 17.76 30.56
N GLY A 17 -31.24 16.53 30.43
CA GLY A 17 -30.22 16.18 29.46
C GLY A 17 -30.86 16.26 28.08
N VAL A 18 -30.94 17.47 27.53
CA VAL A 18 -31.19 17.68 26.11
C VAL A 18 -30.04 17.01 25.37
N THR A 19 -30.25 15.75 25.03
CA THR A 19 -29.37 14.99 24.17
C THR A 19 -29.59 15.57 22.79
N LEU A 20 -28.79 16.59 22.43
CA LEU A 20 -28.69 17.13 21.10
C LEU A 20 -28.22 15.98 20.19
N ALA A 21 -29.19 15.25 19.64
CA ALA A 21 -28.96 14.23 18.64
C ALA A 21 -28.15 14.89 17.51
N ALA A 22 -26.91 14.42 17.33
CA ALA A 22 -26.06 14.88 16.25
C ALA A 22 -26.84 14.76 14.94
N PRO A 23 -26.81 15.79 14.06
CA PRO A 23 -27.54 15.73 12.81
C PRO A 23 -27.11 14.49 12.04
N PRO A 24 -28.05 13.78 11.37
CA PRO A 24 -27.71 12.60 10.60
C PRO A 24 -26.65 13.01 9.57
N SER A 25 -25.45 12.44 9.70
CA SER A 25 -24.35 12.68 8.78
C SER A 25 -24.84 12.33 7.37
N THR A 26 -25.12 13.35 6.58
CA THR A 26 -25.50 13.22 5.17
C THR A 26 -24.30 12.67 4.42
N ARG A 27 -24.18 11.35 4.38
CA ARG A 27 -23.22 10.65 3.52
C ARG A 27 -23.65 10.88 2.08
N HIS A 28 -23.16 11.96 1.48
CA HIS A 28 -23.31 12.17 0.05
C HIS A 28 -22.65 10.99 -0.69
N PRO A 29 -23.32 10.41 -1.70
CA PRO A 29 -22.78 9.29 -2.44
C PRO A 29 -21.47 9.72 -3.09
N ILE A 30 -20.38 9.03 -2.74
CA ILE A 30 -19.06 9.30 -3.28
C ILE A 30 -19.12 9.00 -4.79
N SER A 31 -19.05 10.04 -5.61
CA SER A 31 -19.07 9.89 -7.07
C SER A 31 -17.91 8.99 -7.52
N ARG A 32 -18.17 8.07 -8.46
CA ARG A 32 -17.14 7.19 -9.07
C ARG A 32 -15.92 7.98 -9.57
N TYR A 33 -16.16 9.19 -10.06
CA TYR A 33 -15.11 10.10 -10.49
C TYR A 33 -14.14 10.48 -9.37
N SER A 34 -14.65 10.72 -8.17
CA SER A 34 -13.83 11.05 -7.00
C SER A 34 -13.00 9.85 -6.51
N LEU A 35 -13.52 8.62 -6.63
CA LEU A 35 -12.78 7.39 -6.32
C LEU A 35 -11.63 7.18 -7.31
N SER A 36 -11.88 7.38 -8.60
CA SER A 36 -10.84 7.29 -9.63
C SER A 36 -9.71 8.29 -9.37
N ARG A 37 -10.04 9.56 -9.08
CA ARG A 37 -9.04 10.58 -8.72
C ARG A 37 -8.21 10.21 -7.49
N LYS A 38 -8.83 9.66 -6.45
CA LYS A 38 -8.12 9.20 -5.24
C LYS A 38 -7.14 8.07 -5.57
N ARG A 39 -7.55 7.11 -6.40
CA ARG A 39 -6.67 6.00 -6.86
C ARG A 39 -5.48 6.53 -7.65
N ASP A 40 -5.71 7.43 -8.59
CA ASP A 40 -4.63 8.06 -9.35
C ASP A 40 -3.66 8.84 -8.47
N GLN A 41 -4.17 9.56 -7.47
CA GLN A 41 -3.32 10.27 -6.51
C GLN A 41 -2.47 9.30 -5.68
N ARG A 42 -3.04 8.19 -5.20
CA ARG A 42 -2.29 7.13 -4.51
C ARG A 42 -1.19 6.55 -5.40
N LEU A 43 -1.50 6.25 -6.66
CA LEU A 43 -0.52 5.74 -7.61
C LEU A 43 0.62 6.72 -7.86
N ARG A 44 0.32 8.02 -8.05
CA ARG A 44 1.36 9.05 -8.21
C ARG A 44 2.25 9.18 -6.99
N ARG A 45 1.66 9.13 -5.78
CA ARG A 45 2.44 9.16 -4.52
C ARG A 45 3.36 7.94 -4.40
N PHE A 46 2.82 6.75 -4.66
CA PHE A 46 3.58 5.50 -4.66
C PHE A 46 4.75 5.57 -5.64
N ARG A 47 4.51 5.98 -6.89
CA ARG A 47 5.57 6.13 -7.90
C ARG A 47 6.65 7.12 -7.47
N ARG A 48 6.27 8.28 -6.91
CA ARG A 48 7.23 9.26 -6.41
C ARG A 48 8.12 8.69 -5.31
N GLN A 49 7.55 7.94 -4.38
CA GLN A 49 8.32 7.27 -3.31
C GLN A 49 9.25 6.21 -3.89
N LEU A 50 8.76 5.41 -4.83
CA LEU A 50 9.56 4.37 -5.47
C LEU A 50 10.75 4.94 -6.24
N LEU A 51 10.53 6.01 -7.03
CA LEU A 51 11.59 6.70 -7.77
C LEU A 51 12.61 7.39 -6.86
N ALA A 52 12.20 7.84 -5.67
CA ALA A 52 13.14 8.37 -4.68
C ALA A 52 14.13 7.31 -4.17
N VAL A 53 13.72 6.04 -4.12
CA VAL A 53 14.57 4.91 -3.69
C VAL A 53 15.29 4.25 -4.86
N ALA A 54 14.66 4.21 -6.03
CA ALA A 54 15.18 3.59 -7.24
C ALA A 54 15.15 4.58 -8.44
N PRO A 55 16.08 5.56 -8.51
CA PRO A 55 16.06 6.59 -9.54
C PRO A 55 16.30 6.06 -10.96
N HIS A 56 16.98 4.92 -11.10
CA HIS A 56 17.24 4.25 -12.38
C HIS A 56 15.95 3.86 -13.12
N LEU A 57 14.80 3.84 -12.43
CA LEU A 57 13.50 3.53 -13.02
C LEU A 57 12.79 4.75 -13.62
N ASP A 58 13.38 5.95 -13.59
CA ASP A 58 12.75 7.15 -14.16
C ASP A 58 12.79 7.20 -15.71
N ASP A 59 13.38 6.19 -16.37
CA ASP A 59 13.30 6.05 -17.82
C ASP A 59 11.84 5.78 -18.26
N PRO A 60 11.30 6.53 -19.25
CA PRO A 60 9.98 6.31 -19.83
C PRO A 60 9.67 4.85 -20.23
N LYS A 61 10.69 4.05 -20.59
CA LYS A 61 10.55 2.64 -20.93
C LYS A 61 9.99 1.80 -19.78
N PHE A 62 10.29 2.16 -18.54
CA PHE A 62 9.77 1.46 -17.35
C PHE A 62 8.40 1.96 -16.92
N ALA A 63 7.89 3.07 -17.48
CA ALA A 63 6.63 3.68 -17.04
C ALA A 63 5.42 2.71 -17.08
N PRO A 64 5.21 1.87 -18.12
CA PRO A 64 4.11 0.90 -18.13
C PRO A 64 4.23 -0.16 -17.02
N LEU A 65 5.45 -0.65 -16.76
CA LEU A 65 5.72 -1.63 -15.71
C LEU A 65 5.56 -1.01 -14.32
N LEU A 66 6.08 0.19 -14.09
CA LEU A 66 5.91 0.95 -12.84
C LEU A 66 4.44 1.20 -12.53
N ASN A 67 3.65 1.60 -13.53
CA ASN A 67 2.22 1.83 -13.36
C ASN A 67 1.50 0.54 -12.98
N SER A 68 1.82 -0.57 -13.65
CA SER A 68 1.24 -1.89 -13.36
C SER A 68 1.62 -2.37 -11.95
N PHE A 69 2.90 -2.27 -11.59
CA PHE A 69 3.42 -2.63 -10.28
C PHE A 69 2.77 -1.81 -9.16
N GLY A 70 2.66 -0.49 -9.34
CA GLY A 70 2.00 0.37 -8.36
C GLY A 70 0.51 0.07 -8.20
N ARG A 71 -0.20 -0.21 -9.30
CA ARG A 71 -1.62 -0.59 -9.25
C ARG A 71 -1.83 -1.90 -8.50
N ILE A 72 -1.04 -2.94 -8.80
CA ILE A 72 -1.12 -4.23 -8.11
C ILE A 72 -0.74 -4.08 -6.64
N SER A 73 0.31 -3.30 -6.32
CA SER A 73 0.74 -3.07 -4.93
C SER A 73 -0.37 -2.40 -4.10
N LEU A 74 -1.03 -1.38 -4.65
CA LEU A 74 -2.14 -0.72 -3.98
C LEU A 74 -3.36 -1.64 -3.83
N LEU A 75 -3.66 -2.46 -4.84
CA LEU A 75 -4.75 -3.43 -4.78
C LEU A 75 -4.47 -4.54 -3.76
N ALA A 76 -3.23 -5.02 -3.67
CA ALA A 76 -2.80 -5.98 -2.67
C ALA A 76 -2.93 -5.40 -1.26
N LEU A 77 -2.53 -4.14 -1.05
CA LEU A 77 -2.70 -3.46 0.24
C LEU A 77 -4.18 -3.39 0.64
N ASP A 78 -5.04 -2.88 -0.25
CA ASP A 78 -6.49 -2.78 0.01
C ASP A 78 -7.11 -4.19 0.27
N GLY A 79 -6.63 -5.20 -0.47
CA GLY A 79 -7.06 -6.59 -0.30
C GLY A 79 -6.64 -7.19 1.04
N TYR A 80 -5.43 -6.89 1.51
CA TYR A 80 -4.96 -7.30 2.82
C TYR A 80 -5.76 -6.64 3.94
N GLU A 81 -6.04 -5.34 3.85
CA GLU A 81 -6.89 -4.64 4.82
C GLU A 81 -8.28 -5.29 4.92
N THR A 82 -8.87 -5.60 3.77
CA THR A 82 -10.17 -6.29 3.70
C THR A 82 -10.13 -7.67 4.37
N LEU A 83 -9.08 -8.46 4.13
CA LEU A 83 -8.89 -9.77 4.77
C LEU A 83 -8.64 -9.66 6.27
N ARG A 84 -7.91 -8.63 6.70
CA ARG A 84 -7.62 -8.36 8.10
C ARG A 84 -8.88 -8.00 8.88
N GLU A 85 -9.78 -7.21 8.29
CA GLU A 85 -11.05 -6.82 8.90
C GLU A 85 -12.09 -7.96 8.88
N GLY A 86 -12.18 -8.69 7.76
CA GLY A 86 -13.19 -9.74 7.56
C GLY A 86 -12.81 -11.13 8.07
N GLY A 87 -11.56 -11.34 8.47
CA GLY A 87 -11.03 -12.65 8.84
C GLY A 87 -10.71 -13.55 7.64
N LEU A 88 -10.02 -14.66 7.91
CA LEU A 88 -9.59 -15.62 6.88
C LEU A 88 -10.67 -16.64 6.50
N LEU A 89 -11.53 -16.98 7.45
CA LEU A 89 -12.57 -17.98 7.27
C LEU A 89 -13.92 -17.32 6.95
N ASN A 90 -14.73 -18.02 6.15
CA ASN A 90 -16.14 -17.67 5.96
C ASN A 90 -16.98 -18.18 7.15
N GLU A 91 -18.29 -17.97 7.08
CA GLU A 91 -19.24 -18.38 8.13
C GLU A 91 -19.30 -19.91 8.29
N ASP A 92 -18.98 -20.66 7.23
CA ASP A 92 -18.91 -22.12 7.20
C ASP A 92 -17.59 -22.70 7.74
N GLY A 93 -16.61 -21.85 8.09
CA GLY A 93 -15.29 -22.25 8.57
C GLY A 93 -14.28 -22.62 7.48
N GLU A 94 -14.62 -22.39 6.20
CA GLU A 94 -13.73 -22.58 5.05
C GLU A 94 -12.91 -21.32 4.74
N LEU A 95 -11.78 -21.48 4.05
CA LEU A 95 -10.95 -20.36 3.64
C LEU A 95 -11.67 -19.50 2.58
N ARG A 96 -11.69 -18.18 2.79
CA ARG A 96 -12.31 -17.26 1.82
C ARG A 96 -11.53 -17.23 0.50
N SER A 97 -12.25 -17.21 -0.62
CA SER A 97 -11.66 -17.06 -1.98
C SER A 97 -10.88 -15.75 -2.19
N SER A 98 -11.13 -14.74 -1.35
CA SER A 98 -10.35 -13.50 -1.31
C SER A 98 -8.88 -13.75 -0.90
N VAL A 99 -8.60 -14.79 -0.12
CA VAL A 99 -7.23 -15.17 0.29
C VAL A 99 -6.43 -15.64 -0.91
N ASP A 100 -6.99 -16.54 -1.72
CA ASP A 100 -6.33 -17.03 -2.95
C ASP A 100 -6.11 -15.88 -3.95
N THR A 101 -7.09 -15.00 -4.07
CA THR A 101 -6.98 -13.82 -4.94
C THR A 101 -5.84 -12.91 -4.46
N PHE A 102 -5.74 -12.67 -3.15
CA PHE A 102 -4.65 -11.91 -2.56
C PHE A 102 -3.29 -12.58 -2.80
N GLN A 103 -3.17 -13.90 -2.62
CA GLN A 103 -1.93 -14.63 -2.91
C GLN A 103 -1.49 -14.47 -4.38
N ARG A 104 -2.44 -14.55 -5.33
CA ARG A 104 -2.15 -14.33 -6.76
C ARG A 104 -1.66 -12.90 -7.03
N LEU A 105 -2.27 -11.89 -6.40
CA LEU A 105 -1.84 -10.49 -6.51
C LEU A 105 -0.42 -10.29 -5.99
N VAL A 106 -0.10 -10.86 -4.82
CA VAL A 106 1.26 -10.82 -4.25
C VAL A 106 2.26 -11.51 -5.19
N GLY A 107 1.91 -12.66 -5.77
CA GLY A 107 2.74 -13.35 -6.74
C GLY A 107 3.04 -12.49 -7.99
N GLN A 108 2.03 -11.81 -8.53
CA GLN A 108 2.20 -10.89 -9.66
C GLN A 108 3.05 -9.67 -9.29
N GLN A 109 2.86 -9.12 -8.09
CA GLN A 109 3.67 -8.01 -7.57
C GLN A 109 5.14 -8.41 -7.51
N LEU A 110 5.45 -9.60 -6.97
CA LEU A 110 6.83 -10.10 -6.89
C LEU A 110 7.45 -10.32 -8.27
N LYS A 111 6.66 -10.81 -9.24
CA LYS A 111 7.13 -10.97 -10.63
C LYS A 111 7.51 -9.62 -11.25
N LEU A 112 6.63 -8.63 -11.18
CA LEU A 112 6.91 -7.29 -11.69
C LEU A 112 8.08 -6.62 -10.94
N GLY A 113 8.21 -6.84 -9.63
CA GLY A 113 9.33 -6.35 -8.84
C GLY A 113 10.68 -6.93 -9.28
N ARG A 114 10.71 -8.20 -9.72
CA ARG A 114 11.90 -8.83 -10.33
C ARG A 114 12.25 -8.19 -11.67
N GLU A 115 11.25 -7.96 -12.52
CA GLU A 115 11.43 -7.33 -13.83
C GLU A 115 11.93 -5.88 -13.71
N LEU A 116 11.49 -5.16 -12.68
CA LEU A 116 11.97 -3.81 -12.35
C LEU A 116 13.32 -3.79 -11.63
N GLY A 117 13.97 -4.94 -11.40
CA GLY A 117 15.26 -4.99 -10.71
C GLY A 117 15.22 -4.58 -9.24
N LEU A 118 14.04 -4.56 -8.61
CA LEU A 118 13.83 -4.13 -7.21
C LEU A 118 14.21 -5.22 -6.19
N THR A 119 14.67 -6.38 -6.65
CA THR A 119 15.08 -7.47 -5.76
C THR A 119 16.53 -7.31 -5.29
N PRO A 120 16.86 -7.74 -4.06
CA PRO A 120 18.24 -7.69 -3.56
C PRO A 120 19.24 -8.38 -4.51
N THR A 121 18.82 -9.46 -5.17
CA THR A 121 19.62 -10.18 -6.15
C THR A 121 19.95 -9.34 -7.37
N ALA A 122 19.01 -8.53 -7.86
CA ALA A 122 19.23 -7.61 -8.98
C ALA A 122 20.13 -6.44 -8.54
N LEU A 123 19.90 -5.88 -7.36
CA LEU A 123 20.75 -4.83 -6.78
C LEU A 123 22.19 -5.30 -6.57
N ASN A 124 22.40 -6.54 -6.11
CA ASN A 124 23.73 -7.11 -5.96
C ASN A 124 24.46 -7.30 -7.31
N LYS A 125 23.73 -7.58 -8.39
CA LYS A 125 24.34 -7.64 -9.74
C LYS A 125 24.80 -6.26 -10.19
N ILE A 126 23.96 -5.23 -10.02
CA ILE A 126 24.30 -3.84 -10.35
C ILE A 126 25.48 -3.35 -9.51
N ARG A 127 25.54 -3.70 -8.22
CA ARG A 127 26.65 -3.31 -7.33
C ARG A 127 27.97 -4.01 -7.66
N ASN A 128 27.90 -5.22 -8.20
CA ASN A 128 29.07 -6.05 -8.50
C ASN A 128 29.51 -5.94 -9.97
N GLU A 129 28.81 -5.19 -10.82
CA GLU A 129 29.35 -4.74 -12.10
C GLU A 129 30.55 -3.82 -11.79
N LYS A 130 31.74 -4.41 -11.83
CA LYS A 130 33.00 -3.64 -11.78
C LYS A 130 32.89 -2.53 -12.82
N PRO A 131 33.17 -1.26 -12.48
CA PRO A 131 33.33 -0.25 -13.49
C PRO A 131 34.41 -0.77 -14.43
N VAL A 132 34.04 -0.99 -15.70
CA VAL A 132 35.03 -1.31 -16.73
C VAL A 132 35.97 -0.13 -16.73
N ASP A 133 37.22 -0.36 -16.34
CA ASP A 133 38.27 0.63 -16.46
C ASP A 133 38.57 0.79 -17.94
N LEU A 134 37.78 1.64 -18.59
CA LEU A 134 37.92 1.94 -20.00
C LEU A 134 39.28 2.62 -20.25
N ALA A 135 39.85 3.33 -19.27
CA ALA A 135 41.14 3.96 -19.41
C ALA A 135 42.29 2.93 -19.49
N GLY A 136 42.25 1.87 -18.68
CA GLY A 136 43.20 0.76 -18.77
C GLY A 136 43.08 -0.03 -20.09
N ALA A 137 41.86 -0.25 -20.56
CA ALA A 137 41.61 -0.99 -21.81
C ALA A 137 42.06 -0.24 -23.08
N PHE A 138 42.08 1.10 -23.06
CA PHE A 138 42.62 1.90 -24.16
C PHE A 138 44.15 2.06 -24.09
N ALA A 139 44.76 1.97 -22.91
CA ALA A 139 46.22 2.04 -22.77
C ALA A 139 46.92 0.73 -23.24
N GLU A 140 46.32 -0.44 -23.00
CA GLU A 140 46.87 -1.72 -23.50
C GLU A 140 46.78 -1.90 -25.03
N GLY A 141 46.02 -1.04 -25.73
CA GLY A 141 45.83 -1.12 -27.18
C GLY A 141 46.87 -0.38 -28.03
N ASP A 142 47.69 0.48 -27.44
CA ASP A 142 48.59 1.41 -28.17
C ASP A 142 50.08 1.00 -28.10
N ASP A 143 50.43 0.00 -27.28
CA ASP A 143 51.82 -0.44 -27.04
C ASP A 143 52.27 -1.62 -27.96
N GLY A 144 51.48 -1.98 -28.97
CA GLY A 144 51.61 -3.24 -29.71
C GLY A 144 52.10 -3.16 -31.16
N GLU A 145 52.56 -2.02 -31.67
CA GLU A 145 53.02 -1.88 -33.07
C GLU A 145 54.45 -1.34 -33.16
N SER A 146 55.43 -2.22 -32.95
CA SER A 146 56.82 -2.07 -33.39
C SER A 146 57.55 -3.41 -33.31
N GLY A 147 57.70 -4.10 -34.45
CA GLY A 147 58.52 -5.31 -34.58
C GLY A 147 58.16 -6.17 -35.78
#